data_AF-A0AAF3ESW1-F1
#
_entry.id   AF-A0AAF3ESW1-F1
#
_cell.length_a   1.000
_cell.length_b   1.000
_cell.length_c   1.000
_cell.angle_alpha   90.00
_cell.angle_beta   90.00
_cell.angle_gamma   90.00
#
_symmetry.space_group_name_H-M   'P 1'
#
loop_
_entity.id
_entity.type
_entity.pdbx_description
1 polymer ?
#
loop_
_entity_poly.entity_id
_entity_poly.type
_entity_poly.pdbx_seq_one_letter_code
_entity_poly.pdbx_strand_id
1 'polypeptide(L)'
;MIDQAEKMNVKVGIYAAHYDYPEITGNWNGASKYPLWWANYNGEANLDHFVAFGGWTKPTIHQYKGTTSGPCGVSMDLSYKP
;
A
#
# COMPACT_ATOMS: atom_id res chain seq x y z
N MET A 1 -4.04 16.52 -3.11
CA MET A 1 -2.91 16.22 -2.18
C MET A 1 -1.68 15.76 -2.96
N ILE A 2 -1.80 14.72 -3.78
CA ILE A 2 -0.72 14.21 -4.64
C ILE A 2 -0.08 15.32 -5.50
N ASP A 3 -0.87 16.10 -6.24
CA ASP A 3 -0.34 17.16 -7.10
C ASP A 3 0.45 18.23 -6.34
N GLN A 4 0.06 18.50 -5.09
CA GLN A 4 0.78 19.45 -4.25
C GLN A 4 2.11 18.88 -3.77
N ALA A 5 2.16 17.59 -3.43
CA ALA A 5 3.40 16.90 -3.09
C ALA A 5 4.37 16.88 -4.27
N GLU A 6 3.88 16.65 -5.50
CA GLU A 6 4.68 16.77 -6.73
C GLU A 6 5.24 18.19 -6.91
N LYS A 7 4.40 19.23 -6.75
CA LYS A 7 4.85 20.64 -6.83
C LYS A 7 5.92 20.98 -5.79
N MET A 8 5.89 20.32 -4.65
CA MET A 8 6.86 20.47 -3.57
C MET A 8 8.08 19.55 -3.71
N ASN A 9 8.18 18.80 -4.82
CA ASN A 9 9.26 17.86 -5.10
C ASN A 9 9.41 16.76 -4.02
N VAL A 10 8.31 16.35 -3.41
CA VAL A 10 8.26 15.25 -2.44
C VAL A 10 8.10 13.94 -3.19
N LYS A 11 8.88 12.92 -2.81
CA LYS A 11 8.70 11.56 -3.33
C LYS A 11 7.43 10.94 -2.74
N VAL A 12 6.48 10.58 -3.59
CA VAL A 12 5.18 10.06 -3.18
C VAL A 12 5.10 8.55 -3.38
N GLY A 13 4.52 7.85 -2.42
CA GLY A 13 4.00 6.50 -2.54
C GLY A 13 2.58 6.44 -1.98
N ILE A 14 1.82 5.42 -2.36
CA ILE A 14 0.41 5.28 -2.00
C ILE A 14 0.25 4.06 -1.09
N TYR A 15 -0.45 4.22 0.03
CA TYR A 15 -0.88 3.12 0.88
C TYR A 15 -2.37 2.87 0.66
N ALA A 16 -2.74 1.65 0.25
CA ALA A 16 -4.13 1.31 -0.03
C ALA A 16 -4.38 -0.20 -0.05
N ALA A 17 -5.62 -0.60 0.24
CA ALA A 17 -6.13 -1.95 0.06
C ALA A 17 -7.01 -2.06 -1.21
N HIS A 18 -7.13 -3.27 -1.73
CA HIS A 18 -7.89 -3.58 -2.94
C HIS A 18 -9.38 -3.21 -2.85
N TYR A 19 -10.00 -3.37 -1.68
CA TYR A 19 -11.43 -3.06 -1.48
C TYR A 19 -11.66 -1.58 -1.18
N ASP A 20 -10.85 -0.99 -0.29
CA ASP A 20 -11.05 0.39 0.17
C ASP A 20 -10.82 1.43 -0.94
N TYR A 21 -9.81 1.21 -1.78
CA TYR A 21 -9.45 2.18 -2.81
C TYR A 21 -10.59 2.45 -3.80
N PRO A 22 -11.21 1.46 -4.46
CA PRO A 22 -12.33 1.71 -5.35
C PRO A 22 -13.59 2.15 -4.61
N GLU A 23 -13.80 1.76 -3.34
CA GLU A 23 -14.92 2.27 -2.53
C GLU A 23 -14.83 3.79 -2.31
N ILE A 24 -13.62 4.30 -2.06
CA ILE A 24 -13.38 5.71 -1.76
C ILE A 24 -13.19 6.55 -3.04
N THR A 25 -12.50 6.00 -4.04
CA THR A 25 -12.04 6.76 -5.22
C THR A 25 -12.75 6.39 -6.53
N GLY A 26 -13.63 5.38 -6.49
CA GLY A 26 -14.29 4.85 -7.68
C GLY A 26 -13.30 4.27 -8.68
N ASN A 27 -13.46 4.64 -9.95
CA ASN A 27 -12.62 4.16 -11.06
C ASN A 27 -11.35 5.00 -11.27
N TRP A 28 -10.98 5.88 -10.32
CA TRP A 28 -9.86 6.79 -10.49
C TRP A 28 -8.51 6.07 -10.41
N ASN A 29 -7.67 6.22 -11.44
CA ASN A 29 -6.38 5.54 -11.57
C ASN A 29 -5.18 6.50 -11.61
N GLY A 30 -5.38 7.80 -11.36
CA GLY A 30 -4.32 8.81 -11.48
C GLY A 30 -3.15 8.63 -10.51
N ALA A 31 -3.33 7.80 -9.48
CA ALA A 31 -2.31 7.45 -8.50
C ALA A 31 -1.41 6.26 -8.93
N SER A 32 -1.77 5.50 -9.97
CA SER A 32 -1.05 4.27 -10.36
C SER A 32 0.40 4.50 -10.82
N LYS A 33 0.76 5.75 -11.16
CA LYS A 33 2.13 6.16 -11.48
C LYS A 33 3.10 6.13 -10.29
N TYR A 34 2.60 5.98 -9.06
CA TYR A 34 3.40 5.94 -7.84
C TYR A 34 3.55 4.52 -7.29
N PRO A 35 4.63 4.22 -6.54
CA PRO A 35 4.78 2.94 -5.85
C PRO A 35 3.64 2.71 -4.86
N LEU A 36 3.19 1.46 -4.81
CA LEU A 36 2.09 1.03 -3.95
C LEU A 36 2.62 0.24 -2.75
N TRP A 37 2.26 0.69 -1.55
CA TRP A 37 2.27 -0.09 -0.32
C TRP A 37 0.89 -0.70 -0.13
N TRP A 38 0.77 -1.95 -0.56
CA TRP A 38 -0.49 -2.69 -0.58
C TRP A 38 -0.79 -3.27 0.80
N ALA A 39 -2.00 -3.04 1.31
CA ALA A 39 -2.47 -3.64 2.55
C ALA A 39 -3.33 -4.88 2.28
N ASN A 40 -2.89 -6.03 2.78
CA ASN A 40 -3.65 -7.28 2.77
C ASN A 40 -3.17 -8.20 3.90
N TYR A 41 -3.97 -8.39 4.94
CA TYR A 41 -3.50 -9.09 6.13
C TYR A 41 -3.62 -10.62 6.01
N ASN A 42 -2.94 -11.20 5.03
CA ASN A 42 -2.93 -12.65 4.77
C ASN A 42 -1.88 -13.42 5.60
N GLY A 43 -0.98 -12.72 6.30
CA GLY A 43 0.09 -13.34 7.08
C GLY A 43 1.31 -13.80 6.27
N GLU A 44 1.34 -13.58 4.96
CA GLU A 44 2.41 -14.02 4.07
C GLU A 44 3.35 -12.88 3.70
N ALA A 45 4.63 -13.02 4.06
CA ALA A 45 5.67 -12.04 3.74
C ALA A 45 6.18 -12.20 2.29
N ASN A 46 5.29 -12.01 1.32
CA ASN A 46 5.56 -12.05 -0.12
C ASN A 46 4.75 -10.94 -0.84
N LEU A 47 4.81 -10.88 -2.17
CA LEU A 47 3.91 -10.03 -2.99
C LEU A 47 2.87 -10.88 -3.74
N ASP A 48 2.72 -12.14 -3.35
CA ASP A 48 1.82 -13.08 -4.01
C ASP A 48 0.36 -12.69 -3.71
N HIS A 49 -0.57 -13.22 -4.50
CA HIS A 49 -2.01 -12.96 -4.35
C HIS A 49 -2.45 -11.50 -4.56
N PHE A 50 -1.56 -10.63 -5.04
CA PHE A 50 -1.95 -9.27 -5.41
C PHE A 50 -3.02 -9.28 -6.50
N VAL A 51 -4.14 -8.60 -6.24
CA VAL A 51 -5.19 -8.34 -7.22
C VAL A 51 -5.07 -6.90 -7.68
N ALA A 52 -5.06 -6.68 -9.00
CA ALA A 52 -4.94 -5.36 -9.58
C ALA A 52 -6.14 -4.47 -9.24
N PHE A 53 -5.89 -3.24 -8.81
CA PHE A 53 -6.91 -2.20 -8.58
C PHE A 53 -6.31 -0.82 -8.85
N GLY A 54 -7.15 0.20 -9.05
CA GLY A 54 -6.70 1.60 -9.15
C GLY A 54 -5.65 1.88 -10.24
N GLY A 55 -5.49 0.97 -11.21
CA GLY A 55 -4.45 1.02 -12.25
C GLY A 55 -3.11 0.37 -11.89
N TRP A 56 -2.89 -0.06 -10.65
CA TRP A 56 -1.70 -0.83 -10.29
C TRP A 56 -1.83 -2.29 -10.72
N THR A 57 -0.79 -2.79 -11.39
CA THR A 57 -0.69 -4.21 -11.76
C THR A 57 0.27 -4.99 -10.86
N LYS A 58 1.11 -4.31 -10.09
CA LYS A 58 2.03 -4.88 -9.10
C LYS A 58 2.24 -3.92 -7.92
N PRO A 59 2.33 -4.43 -6.68
CA PRO A 59 2.69 -3.63 -5.51
C PRO A 59 4.22 -3.50 -5.38
N THR A 60 4.67 -2.53 -4.59
CA THR A 60 6.09 -2.34 -4.24
C THR A 60 6.40 -2.88 -2.84
N ILE A 61 5.47 -2.69 -1.90
CA ILE A 61 5.55 -3.17 -0.51
C ILE A 61 4.20 -3.82 -0.19
N HIS A 62 4.20 -4.86 0.66
CA HIS A 62 3.00 -5.51 1.15
C HIS A 62 2.94 -5.45 2.68
N GLN A 63 1.94 -4.78 3.25
CA GLN A 63 1.62 -4.87 4.67
C GLN A 63 0.79 -6.15 4.90
N TYR A 64 1.47 -7.23 5.28
CA TYR A 64 0.88 -8.57 5.37
C TYR A 64 0.28 -8.88 6.75
N LYS A 65 0.54 -8.03 7.76
CA LYS A 65 0.00 -8.21 9.11
C LYS A 65 -0.05 -6.88 9.87
N GLY A 66 -1.24 -6.54 10.39
CA GLY A 66 -1.40 -5.41 11.32
C GLY A 66 -1.07 -5.78 12.78
N THR A 67 -0.91 -4.78 13.64
CA THR A 67 -0.87 -4.85 15.11
C THR A 67 -0.24 -6.13 15.66
N THR A 68 1.08 -6.20 15.61
CA THR A 68 1.87 -7.30 16.14
C THR A 68 2.69 -6.83 17.34
N SER A 69 2.71 -7.64 18.41
CA SER A 69 3.62 -7.42 19.53
C SER A 69 5.06 -7.59 19.05
N GLY A 70 5.77 -6.48 18.96
CA GLY A 70 7.17 -6.42 18.59
C GLY A 70 8.10 -6.59 19.78
N PRO A 71 9.42 -6.59 19.52
CA PRO A 71 10.44 -6.60 20.56
C PRO A 71 10.29 -5.41 21.51
N CYS A 72 10.77 -5.55 22.75
CA CYS A 72 10.77 -4.45 23.72
C CYS A 72 9.38 -3.86 24.04
N GLY A 73 8.29 -4.61 23.79
CA GLY A 73 6.93 -4.21 24.14
C GLY A 73 6.27 -3.21 23.19
N VAL A 74 6.85 -2.97 22.01
CA VAL A 74 6.24 -2.08 21.01
C VAL A 74 5.13 -2.79 20.23
N SER A 75 4.14 -2.04 19.75
CA SER A 75 3.17 -2.52 18.76
C SER A 75 3.61 -2.07 17.37
N MET A 76 3.58 -2.98 16.39
CA MET A 76 4.04 -2.69 15.03
C MET A 76 3.23 -3.43 13.97
N ASP A 77 3.14 -2.82 12.80
CA ASP A 77 2.66 -3.51 11.60
C ASP A 77 3.84 -4.16 10.87
N LEU A 78 3.62 -5.33 10.28
CA LEU A 78 4.63 -6.04 9.52
C LEU A 78 4.41 -5.85 8.03
N SER A 79 5.50 -5.50 7.34
CA SER A 79 5.50 -5.33 5.89
C SER A 79 6.64 -6.10 5.25
N TYR A 80 6.41 -6.56 4.03
CA TYR A 80 7.37 -7.22 3.18
C TYR A 80 7.73 -6.33 2.00
N LYS A 81 9.04 -6.25 1.73
CA LYS A 81 9.60 -5.66 0.53
C LYS A 81 10.73 -6.58 0.05
N PRO A 82 10.76 -6.99 -1.23
CA PRO A 82 11.89 -7.71 -1.81
C PRO A 82 13.21 -6.93 -1.73
#